data_AF-A0A2V7X4W2-F1
#
_entry.id   AF-A0A2V7X4W2-F1
#
_cell.length_a   1.000
_cell.length_b   1.000
_cell.length_c   1.000
_cell.angle_alpha   90.00
_cell.angle_beta   90.00
_cell.angle_gamma   90.00
#
_symmetry.space_group_name_H-M   'P 1'
#
loop_
_entity.id
_entity.type
_entity.pdbx_description
1 polymer ?
#
loop_
_entity_poly.entity_id
_entity_poly.type
_entity_poly.pdbx_seq_one_letter_code
_entity_poly.pdbx_strand_id
1 'polypeptide(L)'
;MADQPLRQLRPVPAGGFGGRTGAPPRDRAGRLLAQDPRTSELRRLLAGPGGGHAGDRAVRSRRSRDDRAVWNGRDGRARSPRRARRVAPPVHGRHHRRARARGRTREPRGSDTAQYFRREILRPFLDQYLKEGAPKADVAPVSAFETGTNTWHRLPAWPAGCASGCTIRPTPLHLAAGLKLTFAPPKAGDAAFDEYVSDPAKPVPFRARPNQPIGYDNGLTWPDWLVDDQREASGRPDVLVFTSDPLTAPVKISGTPVVNLVASTSGTDSDWVVKVIDVYPDEVAGQPAMGGYQLMVSADIFRGRYRQSLETPAAITAGEPLPYRFALPNANHVFRPGHRMMVQVQSSWFPLYDRNPQTFVPSIFWAQPQDYRKATQRIYHAPGQASFVELPIVERQ
;
A
#
# COMPACT_ATOMS: atom_id res chain seq x y z
N MET A 1 3.39 45.64 65.01
CA MET A 1 2.04 45.03 64.98
C MET A 1 2.12 43.78 64.14
N ALA A 2 1.53 42.70 64.66
CA ALA A 2 1.77 41.28 64.38
C ALA A 2 1.74 40.90 62.88
N ASP A 3 2.60 40.01 62.37
CA ASP A 3 2.93 38.61 62.71
C ASP A 3 1.99 37.57 62.04
N GLN A 4 2.55 36.96 61.00
CA GLN A 4 2.47 35.54 60.59
C GLN A 4 1.18 34.84 60.08
N PRO A 5 1.39 33.72 59.31
CA PRO A 5 0.49 33.14 58.31
C PRO A 5 0.00 31.72 58.73
N LEU A 6 -0.29 30.85 57.73
CA LEU A 6 -0.60 29.39 57.75
C LEU A 6 -2.02 29.13 57.19
N ARG A 7 -2.27 28.17 56.29
CA ARG A 7 -1.96 26.74 56.44
C ARG A 7 -2.12 26.00 55.11
N GLN A 8 -1.17 25.10 54.81
CA GLN A 8 -1.40 23.93 53.97
C GLN A 8 -2.39 22.98 54.64
N LEU A 9 -3.24 22.29 53.87
CA LEU A 9 -3.80 21.00 54.27
C LEU A 9 -3.81 20.01 53.10
N ARG A 10 -3.27 18.83 53.44
CA ARG A 10 -3.08 17.59 52.66
C ARG A 10 -4.37 16.76 52.59
N PRO A 11 -4.43 15.71 51.73
CA PRO A 11 -5.63 14.93 51.42
C PRO A 11 -5.89 13.80 52.44
N VAL A 12 -7.16 13.42 52.63
CA VAL A 12 -7.62 12.30 53.49
C VAL A 12 -9.03 11.87 53.01
N PRO A 13 -9.50 10.61 53.14
CA PRO A 13 -8.92 9.32 52.76
C PRO A 13 -9.93 8.42 51.99
N ALA A 14 -9.48 7.22 51.60
CA ALA A 14 -10.33 6.12 51.16
C ALA A 14 -11.22 5.61 52.31
N GLY A 15 -12.52 5.45 52.02
CA GLY A 15 -13.49 4.79 52.89
C GLY A 15 -14.21 3.69 52.12
N GLY A 16 -13.96 2.43 52.51
CA GLY A 16 -14.71 1.28 52.04
C GLY A 16 -16.09 1.19 52.72
N PHE A 17 -17.08 0.73 51.97
CA PHE A 17 -18.33 0.19 52.50
C PHE A 17 -18.69 -1.07 51.72
N GLY A 18 -18.71 -2.20 52.42
CA GLY A 18 -19.33 -3.43 51.96
C GLY A 18 -20.86 -3.33 52.07
N GLY A 19 -21.55 -3.94 51.11
CA GLY A 19 -23.00 -4.03 51.09
C GLY A 19 -23.48 -4.93 49.96
N ARG A 20 -23.93 -6.13 50.32
CA ARG A 20 -24.44 -7.23 49.49
C ARG A 20 -25.48 -6.80 48.44
N THR A 21 -25.36 -7.31 47.21
CA THR A 21 -26.46 -7.74 46.31
C THR A 21 -25.82 -8.69 45.28
N GLY A 22 -26.21 -9.96 45.14
CA GLY A 22 -27.47 -10.39 44.51
C GLY A 22 -27.22 -10.71 43.03
N ALA A 23 -26.72 -11.91 42.72
CA ALA A 23 -26.53 -12.37 41.35
C ALA A 23 -27.89 -12.64 40.67
N PRO A 24 -28.12 -12.23 39.41
CA PRO A 24 -29.34 -12.59 38.70
C PRO A 24 -29.23 -13.98 38.06
N PRO A 25 -30.37 -14.65 37.83
CA PRO A 25 -30.43 -16.10 37.66
C PRO A 25 -30.13 -16.54 36.23
N ARG A 26 -29.46 -17.70 36.14
CA ARG A 26 -29.49 -18.57 34.97
C ARG A 26 -30.84 -19.28 34.96
N ASP A 27 -31.65 -19.11 33.93
CA ASP A 27 -32.42 -20.26 33.44
C ASP A 27 -32.90 -20.14 31.98
N ARG A 28 -32.92 -21.33 31.34
CA ARG A 28 -33.80 -21.77 30.25
C ARG A 28 -33.90 -20.95 28.96
N ALA A 29 -33.10 -21.34 27.99
CA ALA A 29 -33.60 -21.76 26.66
C ALA A 29 -32.60 -22.72 25.98
N GLY A 30 -32.06 -23.68 26.74
CA GLY A 30 -31.30 -24.81 26.21
C GLY A 30 -32.23 -25.99 25.99
N ARG A 31 -33.04 -25.96 24.92
CA ARG A 31 -33.67 -27.12 24.25
C ARG A 31 -34.61 -26.63 23.15
N LEU A 32 -34.12 -26.63 21.92
CA LEU A 32 -34.81 -27.06 20.69
C LEU A 32 -33.91 -26.67 19.49
N LEU A 33 -33.91 -27.54 18.47
CA LEU A 33 -33.03 -27.54 17.28
C LEU A 33 -31.71 -28.31 17.43
N ALA A 34 -31.83 -29.58 17.81
CA ALA A 34 -30.98 -30.63 17.24
C ALA A 34 -31.85 -31.46 16.30
N GLN A 35 -31.60 -31.38 14.99
CA GLN A 35 -31.70 -32.46 14.00
C GLN A 35 -31.64 -31.87 12.57
N ASP A 36 -30.43 -31.70 12.04
CA ASP A 36 -30.16 -31.84 10.60
C ASP A 36 -28.70 -32.33 10.44
N PRO A 37 -28.44 -33.53 9.85
CA PRO A 37 -27.09 -34.06 9.71
C PRO A 37 -26.20 -33.38 8.66
N ARG A 38 -26.62 -32.28 8.01
CA ARG A 38 -25.86 -31.68 6.89
C ARG A 38 -24.87 -30.55 7.22
N THR A 39 -24.50 -30.33 8.48
CA THR A 39 -23.58 -29.23 8.86
C THR A 39 -22.45 -29.66 9.80
N SER A 40 -21.58 -30.56 9.34
CA SER A 40 -20.35 -30.92 10.08
C SER A 40 -19.07 -30.25 9.56
N GLU A 41 -19.08 -29.57 8.41
CA GLU A 41 -17.86 -28.89 7.88
C GLU A 41 -17.72 -27.40 8.24
N LEU A 42 -18.72 -26.77 8.86
CA LEU A 42 -18.70 -25.33 9.15
C LEU A 42 -18.29 -24.96 10.59
N ARG A 43 -18.05 -25.94 11.48
CA ARG A 43 -17.56 -25.68 12.85
C ARG A 43 -16.05 -25.50 12.96
N ARG A 44 -15.27 -25.77 11.91
CA ARG A 44 -13.79 -25.59 11.92
C ARG A 44 -13.31 -24.25 11.34
N LEU A 45 -14.20 -23.43 10.77
CA LEU A 45 -13.81 -22.16 10.13
C LEU A 45 -13.97 -20.91 11.03
N LEU A 46 -14.47 -21.05 12.27
CA LEU A 46 -14.78 -19.90 13.15
C LEU A 46 -14.07 -19.92 14.52
N ALA A 47 -13.15 -20.84 14.78
CA ALA A 47 -12.34 -20.84 16.01
C ALA A 47 -10.95 -20.25 15.73
N GLY A 48 -10.68 -19.04 16.23
CA GLY A 48 -9.36 -18.41 16.22
C GLY A 48 -8.37 -19.13 17.16
N PRO A 49 -7.05 -19.03 16.94
CA PRO A 49 -6.08 -19.83 17.69
C PRO A 49 -5.80 -19.21 19.07
N GLY A 50 -6.13 -19.96 20.12
CA GLY A 50 -5.57 -19.80 21.47
C GLY A 50 -4.29 -20.62 21.61
N GLY A 51 -3.29 -20.06 22.31
CA GLY A 51 -1.95 -20.63 22.45
C GLY A 51 -1.82 -21.79 23.43
N GLY A 52 -0.77 -22.58 23.24
CA GLY A 52 -0.29 -23.62 24.16
C GLY A 52 0.99 -24.28 23.62
N HIS A 53 2.07 -24.23 24.42
CA HIS A 53 3.42 -24.76 24.13
C HIS A 53 3.50 -26.30 24.21
N ALA A 54 4.35 -26.92 23.37
CA ALA A 54 5.52 -27.77 23.73
C ALA A 54 6.01 -28.66 22.55
N GLY A 55 7.34 -28.79 22.39
CA GLY A 55 7.98 -30.09 22.10
C GLY A 55 8.37 -30.48 20.66
N ASP A 56 9.45 -29.88 20.15
CA ASP A 56 10.64 -30.50 19.52
C ASP A 56 10.62 -31.41 18.24
N ARG A 57 11.71 -31.20 17.46
CA ARG A 57 12.32 -31.94 16.32
C ARG A 57 11.86 -31.74 14.86
N ALA A 58 12.89 -31.57 14.04
CA ALA A 58 12.94 -31.02 12.70
C ALA A 58 12.83 -32.06 11.57
N VAL A 59 12.21 -31.66 10.45
CA VAL A 59 12.61 -32.04 9.07
C VAL A 59 12.29 -30.90 8.11
N ARG A 60 13.25 -30.59 7.23
CA ARG A 60 13.24 -29.57 6.17
C ARG A 60 12.04 -29.70 5.21
N SER A 61 11.40 -28.58 4.86
CA SER A 61 11.05 -28.30 3.46
C SER A 61 10.81 -26.80 3.22
N ARG A 62 11.43 -26.31 2.13
CA ARG A 62 11.33 -24.96 1.59
C ARG A 62 9.89 -24.56 1.29
N ARG A 63 9.52 -23.31 1.58
CA ARG A 63 8.65 -22.45 0.74
C ARG A 63 8.50 -21.06 1.36
N SER A 64 9.01 -20.06 0.65
CA SER A 64 8.74 -18.63 0.86
C SER A 64 7.23 -18.38 0.83
N ARG A 65 6.74 -17.58 1.76
CA ARG A 65 5.36 -17.09 1.77
C ARG A 65 5.39 -15.60 1.41
N ASP A 66 4.94 -15.31 0.20
CA ASP A 66 4.60 -13.96 -0.25
C ASP A 66 3.47 -13.40 0.62
N ASP A 67 3.71 -12.27 1.29
CA ASP A 67 2.64 -11.42 1.81
C ASP A 67 2.02 -10.63 0.65
N ARG A 68 0.88 -11.11 0.17
CA ARG A 68 0.03 -10.42 -0.80
C ARG A 68 -1.24 -9.96 -0.11
N ALA A 69 -1.59 -8.68 -0.25
CA ALA A 69 -2.98 -8.24 -0.18
C ALA A 69 -3.76 -8.78 -1.41
N VAL A 70 -3.90 -10.10 -1.47
CA VAL A 70 -4.72 -10.86 -2.42
C VAL A 70 -5.39 -11.93 -1.58
N TRP A 71 -6.71 -11.92 -1.52
CA TRP A 71 -7.49 -12.95 -0.84
C TRP A 71 -7.23 -14.30 -1.54
N ASN A 72 -6.39 -15.14 -0.94
CA ASN A 72 -6.05 -16.47 -1.44
C ASN A 72 -6.49 -17.52 -0.43
N GLY A 73 -7.55 -18.27 -0.74
CA GLY A 73 -7.82 -19.56 -0.10
C GLY A 73 -6.75 -20.57 -0.51
N ARG A 74 -6.15 -21.27 0.47
CA ARG A 74 -5.12 -22.30 0.25
C ARG A 74 -5.73 -23.65 -0.14
N ASP A 75 -4.99 -24.38 -0.97
CA ASP A 75 -5.36 -25.65 -1.60
C ASP A 75 -5.42 -26.86 -0.65
N GLY A 76 -6.37 -27.74 -0.96
CA GLY A 76 -6.43 -29.15 -0.61
C GLY A 76 -7.29 -29.90 -1.63
N ARG A 77 -6.63 -30.62 -2.54
CA ARG A 77 -7.13 -31.60 -3.54
C ARG A 77 -8.66 -31.80 -3.68
N ALA A 78 -9.25 -31.09 -4.63
CA ALA A 78 -10.40 -31.52 -5.45
C ALA A 78 -10.44 -30.58 -6.67
N ARG A 79 -10.94 -31.04 -7.84
CA ARG A 79 -11.06 -30.20 -9.06
C ARG A 79 -11.75 -28.87 -8.72
N SER A 80 -10.95 -27.80 -8.63
CA SER A 80 -11.36 -26.52 -8.07
C SER A 80 -12.14 -25.69 -9.12
N PRO A 81 -13.26 -25.05 -8.76
CA PRO A 81 -13.94 -24.12 -9.66
C PRO A 81 -13.01 -22.95 -10.01
N ARG A 82 -13.15 -22.41 -11.23
CA ARG A 82 -12.35 -21.28 -11.73
C ARG A 82 -12.28 -20.17 -10.67
N ARG A 83 -11.08 -19.88 -10.17
CA ARG A 83 -10.84 -18.87 -9.12
C ARG A 83 -11.14 -17.48 -9.68
N ALA A 84 -12.17 -16.81 -9.16
CA ALA A 84 -12.43 -15.42 -9.46
C ALA A 84 -11.53 -14.51 -8.62
N ARG A 85 -10.75 -13.62 -9.25
CA ARG A 85 -9.93 -12.61 -8.58
C ARG A 85 -10.52 -11.21 -8.78
N ARG A 86 -10.24 -10.33 -7.84
CA ARG A 86 -10.70 -8.95 -7.86
C ARG A 86 -9.53 -8.01 -7.66
N VAL A 87 -9.46 -6.98 -8.51
CA VAL A 87 -8.53 -5.86 -8.37
C VAL A 87 -9.38 -4.61 -8.37
N ALA A 88 -9.76 -4.15 -7.19
CA ALA A 88 -10.83 -3.19 -7.04
C ALA A 88 -10.37 -1.87 -6.41
N PRO A 89 -11.14 -0.80 -6.65
CA PRO A 89 -10.83 0.56 -6.24
C PRO A 89 -11.43 0.88 -4.88
N PRO A 90 -11.12 0.13 -3.82
CA PRO A 90 -11.13 0.84 -2.57
C PRO A 90 -10.03 0.43 -1.61
N VAL A 91 -9.69 1.45 -0.84
CA VAL A 91 -9.13 1.38 0.50
C VAL A 91 -9.70 0.20 1.29
N HIS A 92 -8.86 -0.35 2.17
CA HIS A 92 -9.24 -1.34 3.17
C HIS A 92 -10.67 -1.11 3.73
N GLY A 93 -11.51 -2.14 3.62
CA GLY A 93 -12.86 -2.17 4.20
C GLY A 93 -13.98 -1.44 3.43
N ARG A 94 -13.68 -0.58 2.45
CA ARG A 94 -14.72 0.24 1.76
C ARG A 94 -15.60 -0.55 0.77
N HIS A 95 -15.30 -1.82 0.51
CA HIS A 95 -16.12 -2.71 -0.33
C HIS A 95 -17.56 -2.89 0.17
N HIS A 96 -17.79 -2.71 1.47
CA HIS A 96 -19.09 -2.93 2.12
C HIS A 96 -19.92 -1.63 2.26
N ARG A 97 -19.35 -0.45 1.93
CA ARG A 97 -19.99 0.87 2.08
C ARG A 97 -20.14 1.59 0.73
N ARG A 98 -20.71 2.80 0.69
CA ARG A 98 -20.78 3.62 -0.53
C ARG A 98 -19.38 4.09 -0.95
N ALA A 99 -19.02 3.95 -2.22
CA ALA A 99 -17.74 4.42 -2.77
C ALA A 99 -17.96 5.28 -4.02
N ARG A 100 -18.35 6.55 -3.81
CA ARG A 100 -18.66 7.53 -4.88
C ARG A 100 -17.53 8.51 -5.21
N ALA A 101 -16.54 8.68 -4.33
CA ALA A 101 -15.36 9.53 -4.52
C ALA A 101 -14.26 9.11 -3.53
N ARG A 102 -12.99 9.41 -3.82
CA ARG A 102 -11.85 9.23 -2.89
C ARG A 102 -11.21 10.58 -2.60
N GLY A 103 -11.18 11.04 -1.35
CA GLY A 103 -10.57 12.34 -1.01
C GLY A 103 -10.99 13.48 -1.94
N ARG A 104 -10.00 14.22 -2.47
CA ARG A 104 -10.21 15.32 -3.44
C ARG A 104 -10.44 14.86 -4.89
N THR A 105 -10.24 13.58 -5.21
CA THR A 105 -10.65 13.02 -6.51
C THR A 105 -12.18 12.99 -6.56
N ARG A 106 -12.77 14.14 -6.91
CA ARG A 106 -14.19 14.27 -7.21
C ARG A 106 -14.41 13.72 -8.60
N GLU A 107 -14.55 12.40 -8.66
CA GLU A 107 -14.88 11.72 -9.91
C GLU A 107 -16.16 12.34 -10.50
N PRO A 108 -16.16 12.73 -11.79
CA PRO A 108 -17.37 13.22 -12.44
C PRO A 108 -18.40 12.08 -12.47
N ARG A 109 -19.55 12.25 -11.79
CA ARG A 109 -20.75 11.37 -11.80
C ARG A 109 -20.49 9.94 -12.33
N GLY A 110 -19.73 9.15 -11.57
CA GLY A 110 -19.46 7.74 -11.85
C GLY A 110 -20.05 6.86 -10.75
N SER A 111 -20.78 5.81 -11.14
CA SER A 111 -21.54 4.90 -10.26
C SER A 111 -20.77 4.45 -9.01
N ASP A 112 -21.46 4.35 -7.88
CA ASP A 112 -20.93 3.78 -6.63
C ASP A 112 -20.28 2.41 -6.90
N THR A 113 -18.95 2.38 -6.99
CA THR A 113 -18.19 1.21 -7.48
C THR A 113 -18.30 0.03 -6.52
N ALA A 114 -18.48 0.32 -5.22
CA ALA A 114 -18.71 -0.70 -4.21
C ALA A 114 -20.13 -1.26 -4.30
N GLN A 115 -21.13 -0.42 -4.59
CA GLN A 115 -22.48 -0.88 -4.89
C GLN A 115 -22.52 -1.74 -6.16
N TYR A 116 -21.84 -1.32 -7.24
CA TYR A 116 -21.70 -2.13 -8.47
C TYR A 116 -21.12 -3.50 -8.14
N PHE A 117 -20.00 -3.56 -7.40
CA PHE A 117 -19.43 -4.82 -6.97
C PHE A 117 -20.43 -5.68 -6.17
N ARG A 118 -21.13 -5.11 -5.18
CA ARG A 118 -22.07 -5.87 -4.36
C ARG A 118 -23.25 -6.40 -5.17
N ARG A 119 -23.77 -5.62 -6.12
CA ARG A 119 -24.97 -5.96 -6.90
C ARG A 119 -24.68 -6.83 -8.11
N GLU A 120 -23.65 -6.50 -8.88
CA GLU A 120 -23.40 -7.09 -10.20
C GLU A 120 -22.39 -8.24 -10.14
N ILE A 121 -21.61 -8.36 -9.07
CA ILE A 121 -20.55 -9.38 -8.94
C ILE A 121 -20.81 -10.29 -7.74
N LEU A 122 -20.87 -9.73 -6.53
CA LEU A 122 -20.94 -10.52 -5.30
C LEU A 122 -22.29 -11.24 -5.17
N ARG A 123 -23.41 -10.52 -5.36
CA ARG A 123 -24.74 -11.11 -5.21
C ARG A 123 -24.99 -12.26 -6.22
N PRO A 124 -24.74 -12.12 -7.53
CA PRO A 124 -24.91 -13.22 -8.48
C PRO A 124 -24.03 -14.42 -8.14
N PHE A 125 -22.78 -14.18 -7.75
CA PHE A 125 -21.87 -15.23 -7.32
C PHE A 125 -22.42 -16.00 -6.11
N LEU A 126 -22.88 -15.30 -5.07
CA LEU A 126 -23.45 -15.93 -3.88
C LEU A 126 -24.77 -16.65 -4.18
N ASP A 127 -25.65 -16.03 -4.96
CA ASP A 127 -26.96 -16.59 -5.33
C ASP A 127 -26.78 -17.94 -6.04
N GLN A 128 -25.82 -18.08 -6.96
CA GLN A 128 -25.52 -19.35 -7.63
C GLN A 128 -25.27 -20.53 -6.66
N TYR A 129 -24.67 -20.29 -5.49
CA TYR A 129 -24.29 -21.37 -4.55
C TYR A 129 -25.19 -21.46 -3.32
N LEU A 130 -25.93 -20.40 -2.98
CA LEU A 130 -26.68 -20.30 -1.74
C LEU A 130 -28.20 -20.27 -1.94
N LYS A 131 -28.70 -20.08 -3.17
CA LYS A 131 -30.13 -20.09 -3.46
C LYS A 131 -30.47 -21.23 -4.40
N GLU A 132 -31.39 -22.08 -3.96
CA GLU A 132 -31.95 -23.14 -4.81
C GLU A 132 -32.60 -22.55 -6.06
N GLY A 133 -32.34 -23.17 -7.21
CA GLY A 133 -32.88 -22.74 -8.51
C GLY A 133 -32.24 -21.46 -9.09
N ALA A 134 -31.24 -20.85 -8.44
CA ALA A 134 -30.54 -19.69 -9.00
C ALA A 134 -29.73 -20.06 -10.26
N PRO A 135 -29.68 -19.18 -11.27
CA PRO A 135 -28.86 -19.42 -12.45
C PRO A 135 -27.38 -19.38 -12.12
N LYS A 136 -26.57 -20.00 -12.97
CA LYS A 136 -25.11 -19.85 -12.91
C LYS A 136 -24.73 -18.37 -13.08
N ALA A 137 -23.86 -17.87 -12.21
CA ALA A 137 -23.44 -16.48 -12.22
C ALA A 137 -22.59 -16.17 -13.46
N ASP A 138 -22.97 -15.13 -14.20
CA ASP A 138 -22.15 -14.55 -15.26
C ASP A 138 -21.12 -13.57 -14.67
N VAL A 139 -20.13 -14.11 -13.96
CA VAL A 139 -19.04 -13.35 -13.35
C VAL A 139 -17.73 -13.72 -14.03
N ALA A 140 -17.00 -12.70 -14.49
CA ALA A 140 -15.70 -12.90 -15.13
C ALA A 140 -14.65 -13.47 -14.14
N PRO A 141 -13.66 -14.25 -14.63
CA PRO A 141 -12.55 -14.71 -13.79
C PRO A 141 -11.83 -13.57 -13.08
N VAL A 142 -11.71 -12.40 -13.72
CA VAL A 142 -11.20 -11.21 -13.08
C VAL A 142 -12.13 -10.03 -13.37
N SER A 143 -12.54 -9.33 -12.31
CA SER A 143 -13.20 -8.03 -12.42
C SER A 143 -12.26 -6.97 -11.85
N ALA A 144 -11.75 -6.09 -12.73
CA ALA A 144 -10.75 -5.09 -12.38
C ALA A 144 -11.26 -3.68 -12.70
N PHE A 145 -11.17 -2.75 -11.76
CA PHE A 145 -11.47 -1.35 -12.04
C PHE A 145 -10.23 -0.67 -12.58
N GLU A 146 -10.37 0.06 -13.67
CA GLU A 146 -9.31 0.87 -14.27
C GLU A 146 -9.45 2.31 -13.80
N THR A 147 -8.49 2.77 -12.99
CA THR A 147 -8.40 4.18 -12.62
C THR A 147 -7.88 4.99 -13.83
N GLY A 148 -8.21 6.27 -13.89
CA GLY A 148 -7.92 7.11 -15.07
C GLY A 148 -9.04 7.11 -16.11
N THR A 149 -9.56 5.93 -16.51
CA THR A 149 -10.78 5.82 -17.34
C THR A 149 -12.06 5.59 -16.54
N ASN A 150 -11.91 5.23 -15.27
CA ASN A 150 -13.01 4.99 -14.31
C ASN A 150 -14.01 3.92 -14.75
N THR A 151 -13.50 2.82 -15.32
CA THR A 151 -14.35 1.77 -15.90
C THR A 151 -14.05 0.41 -15.26
N TRP A 152 -15.09 -0.40 -15.02
CA TRP A 152 -14.93 -1.82 -14.67
C TRP A 152 -14.65 -2.65 -15.91
N HIS A 153 -13.60 -3.45 -15.87
CA HIS A 153 -13.23 -4.39 -16.91
C HIS A 153 -13.43 -5.84 -16.44
N ARG A 154 -13.99 -6.63 -17.34
CA ARG A 154 -14.08 -8.09 -17.22
C ARG A 154 -12.88 -8.68 -17.96
N LEU A 155 -12.02 -9.37 -17.24
CA LEU A 155 -10.73 -9.86 -17.74
C LEU A 155 -10.67 -11.40 -17.62
N PRO A 156 -9.99 -12.08 -18.57
CA PRO A 156 -9.86 -13.55 -18.55
C PRO A 156 -8.85 -14.03 -17.50
N ALA A 157 -7.88 -13.19 -17.15
CA ALA A 157 -6.82 -13.48 -16.19
C ALA A 157 -6.27 -12.17 -15.58
N TRP A 158 -5.36 -12.28 -14.61
CA TRP A 158 -4.60 -11.15 -14.09
C TRP A 158 -3.10 -11.46 -14.09
N PRO A 159 -2.26 -10.61 -14.69
CA PRO A 159 -2.62 -9.44 -15.51
C PRO A 159 -3.04 -9.86 -16.93
N ALA A 160 -3.96 -9.11 -17.55
CA ALA A 160 -4.38 -9.33 -18.95
C ALA A 160 -4.46 -8.04 -19.76
N GLY A 161 -4.49 -6.88 -19.11
CA GLY A 161 -4.56 -5.57 -19.78
C GLY A 161 -5.95 -5.25 -20.32
N CYS A 162 -6.58 -6.14 -21.08
CA CYS A 162 -7.95 -5.98 -21.55
C CYS A 162 -8.65 -7.33 -21.76
N ALA A 163 -9.88 -7.32 -22.27
CA ALA A 163 -10.68 -8.53 -22.46
C ALA A 163 -10.05 -9.52 -23.47
N SER A 164 -9.44 -9.00 -24.54
CA SER A 164 -8.83 -9.78 -25.63
C SER A 164 -7.90 -8.92 -26.47
N GLY A 165 -6.85 -9.50 -27.06
CA GLY A 165 -5.94 -8.80 -27.98
C GLY A 165 -5.03 -7.77 -27.32
N CYS A 166 -4.76 -7.93 -26.02
CA CYS A 166 -3.75 -7.14 -25.31
C CYS A 166 -2.62 -8.02 -24.78
N THR A 167 -1.43 -7.46 -24.76
CA THR A 167 -0.25 -8.04 -24.10
C THR A 167 0.28 -7.09 -23.04
N ILE A 168 0.83 -7.67 -21.97
CA ILE A 168 1.55 -6.91 -20.95
C ILE A 168 3.03 -6.97 -21.29
N ARG A 169 3.62 -5.80 -21.55
CA ARG A 169 5.04 -5.67 -21.82
C ARG A 169 5.73 -4.94 -20.65
N PRO A 170 6.60 -5.63 -19.90
CA PRO A 170 7.46 -4.98 -18.92
C PRO A 170 8.35 -3.96 -19.64
N THR A 171 8.16 -2.68 -19.32
CA THR A 171 8.82 -1.57 -20.02
C THR A 171 9.53 -0.68 -19.01
N PRO A 172 10.87 -0.54 -19.10
CA PRO A 172 11.63 0.35 -18.23
C PRO A 172 11.25 1.82 -18.42
N LEU A 173 10.79 2.47 -17.34
CA LEU A 173 10.70 3.92 -17.24
C LEU A 173 11.90 4.41 -16.44
N HIS A 174 12.92 4.90 -17.14
CA HIS A 174 14.20 5.30 -16.57
C HIS A 174 14.12 6.64 -15.84
N LEU A 175 14.73 6.68 -14.66
CA LEU A 175 15.09 7.91 -13.97
C LEU A 175 16.33 8.44 -14.70
N ALA A 176 16.29 9.69 -15.15
CA ALA A 176 17.33 10.29 -15.98
C ALA A 176 17.77 11.65 -15.43
N ALA A 177 18.97 12.05 -15.83
CA ALA A 177 19.59 13.31 -15.42
C ALA A 177 18.68 14.51 -15.66
N GLY A 178 18.81 15.52 -14.79
CA GLY A 178 17.92 16.69 -14.80
C GLY A 178 16.53 16.37 -14.28
N LEU A 179 16.40 15.35 -13.42
CA LEU A 179 15.15 14.94 -12.79
C LEU A 179 14.04 14.59 -13.80
N LYS A 180 14.43 13.90 -14.88
CA LYS A 180 13.53 13.50 -15.97
C LYS A 180 13.13 12.03 -15.86
N LEU A 181 11.96 11.71 -16.43
CA LEU A 181 11.56 10.33 -16.74
C LEU A 181 11.47 10.11 -18.23
N THR A 182 12.05 9.01 -18.69
CA THR A 182 12.07 8.65 -20.11
C THR A 182 12.04 7.14 -20.30
N PHE A 183 11.45 6.69 -21.41
CA PHE A 183 11.52 5.28 -21.84
C PHE A 183 12.82 4.96 -22.58
N ALA A 184 13.58 5.98 -22.99
CA ALA A 184 14.90 5.78 -23.58
C ALA A 184 15.93 5.45 -22.46
N PRO A 185 16.89 4.57 -22.73
CA PRO A 185 17.99 4.32 -21.78
C PRO A 185 18.83 5.60 -21.60
N PRO A 186 19.53 5.75 -20.45
CA PRO A 186 20.39 6.89 -20.21
C PRO A 186 21.57 6.93 -21.19
N LYS A 187 22.05 8.14 -21.49
CA LYS A 187 23.14 8.39 -22.43
C LYS A 187 24.47 8.57 -21.67
N ALA A 188 25.57 8.30 -22.35
CA ALA A 188 26.90 8.64 -21.83
C ALA A 188 27.08 10.18 -21.83
N GLY A 189 27.77 10.71 -20.82
CA GLY A 189 28.07 12.15 -20.69
C GLY A 189 27.12 12.93 -19.78
N ASP A 190 25.95 12.36 -19.43
CA ASP A 190 25.07 12.92 -18.41
C ASP A 190 25.65 12.71 -17.00
N ALA A 191 25.17 13.51 -16.03
CA ALA A 191 25.46 13.27 -14.61
C ALA A 191 25.12 11.82 -14.23
N ALA A 192 25.93 11.21 -13.35
CA ALA A 192 25.77 9.79 -13.03
C ALA A 192 24.62 9.50 -12.05
N PHE A 193 24.28 10.48 -11.21
CA PHE A 193 23.26 10.37 -10.18
C PHE A 193 22.70 11.75 -9.80
N ASP A 194 21.53 11.74 -9.19
CA ASP A 194 20.98 12.85 -8.41
C ASP A 194 21.08 12.50 -6.91
N GLU A 195 21.26 13.50 -6.05
CA GLU A 195 21.50 13.29 -4.62
C GLU A 195 20.58 14.12 -3.71
N TYR A 196 20.30 13.60 -2.52
CA TYR A 196 19.56 14.28 -1.46
C TYR A 196 20.08 13.86 -0.08
N VAL A 197 19.89 14.72 0.93
CA VAL A 197 20.26 14.38 2.31
C VAL A 197 19.02 13.95 3.08
N SER A 198 19.01 12.72 3.59
CA SER A 198 17.96 12.24 4.47
C SER A 198 18.36 12.44 5.94
N ASP A 199 17.50 13.13 6.68
CA ASP A 199 17.70 13.47 8.09
C ASP A 199 16.61 12.80 8.96
N PRO A 200 16.95 11.75 9.75
CA PRO A 200 15.99 11.10 10.63
C PRO A 200 15.40 12.02 11.72
N ALA A 201 16.01 13.18 12.01
CA ALA A 201 15.43 14.17 12.91
C ALA A 201 14.32 15.01 12.23
N LYS A 202 14.26 15.02 10.89
CA LYS A 202 13.28 15.74 10.08
C LYS A 202 12.65 14.84 9.00
N PRO A 203 12.09 13.68 9.38
CA PRO A 203 11.63 12.70 8.41
C PRO A 203 10.51 13.27 7.53
N VAL A 204 10.44 12.79 6.29
CA VAL A 204 9.38 13.15 5.35
C VAL A 204 8.05 12.62 5.90
N PRO A 205 7.04 13.49 6.10
CA PRO A 205 5.76 13.06 6.59
C PRO A 205 5.04 12.25 5.51
N PHE A 206 4.34 11.17 5.89
CA PHE A 206 3.63 10.32 4.92
C PHE A 206 2.41 10.98 4.28
N ARG A 207 1.94 12.05 4.90
CA ARG A 207 0.90 12.94 4.42
C ARG A 207 1.04 14.31 5.08
N ALA A 208 0.25 15.27 4.62
CA ALA A 208 0.25 16.62 5.18
C ALA A 208 0.00 16.64 6.68
N ARG A 209 0.84 17.40 7.40
CA ARG A 209 0.65 17.64 8.84
C ARG A 209 -0.53 18.61 9.07
N PRO A 210 -1.22 18.52 10.22
CA PRO A 210 -1.00 17.59 11.34
C PRO A 210 -1.45 16.16 11.03
N ASN A 211 -0.70 15.17 11.52
CA ASN A 211 -1.10 13.77 11.42
C ASN A 211 -2.30 13.51 12.33
N GLN A 212 -3.43 13.14 11.73
CA GLN A 212 -4.61 12.69 12.46
C GLN A 212 -4.39 11.27 13.01
N PRO A 213 -5.10 10.88 14.08
CA PRO A 213 -5.14 9.49 14.53
C PRO A 213 -5.49 8.53 13.39
N ILE A 214 -4.84 7.36 13.39
CA ILE A 214 -5.17 6.29 12.46
C ILE A 214 -6.52 5.70 12.87
N GLY A 215 -7.51 5.75 11.99
CA GLY A 215 -8.83 5.18 12.25
C GLY A 215 -9.77 5.30 11.05
N TYR A 216 -10.92 4.65 11.15
CA TYR A 216 -11.92 4.54 10.07
C TYR A 216 -13.25 5.24 10.42
N ASP A 217 -13.27 5.98 11.53
CA ASP A 217 -14.44 6.72 11.99
C ASP A 217 -14.66 8.00 11.17
N ASN A 218 -15.86 8.56 11.29
CA ASN A 218 -16.26 9.74 10.54
C ASN A 218 -15.35 10.94 10.89
N GLY A 219 -14.74 11.55 9.86
CA GLY A 219 -13.82 12.68 10.00
C GLY A 219 -12.33 12.30 10.02
N LEU A 220 -12.00 11.02 10.19
CA LEU A 220 -10.63 10.53 10.05
C LEU A 220 -10.30 10.25 8.58
N THR A 221 -9.16 10.75 8.15
CA THR A 221 -8.74 10.70 6.74
C THR A 221 -7.72 9.61 6.45
N TRP A 222 -7.36 8.77 7.43
CA TRP A 222 -6.45 7.63 7.21
C TRP A 222 -6.85 6.81 5.98
N PRO A 223 -8.12 6.43 5.75
CA PRO A 223 -8.49 5.65 4.58
C PRO A 223 -8.01 6.25 3.24
N ASP A 224 -7.94 7.58 3.13
CA ASP A 224 -7.67 8.24 1.87
C ASP A 224 -6.18 8.59 1.67
N TRP A 225 -5.30 8.23 2.60
CA TRP A 225 -3.88 8.66 2.58
C TRP A 225 -3.12 8.22 1.32
N LEU A 226 -3.44 7.04 0.77
CA LEU A 226 -2.81 6.53 -0.46
C LEU A 226 -3.19 7.32 -1.71
N VAL A 227 -4.21 8.17 -1.62
CA VAL A 227 -4.62 9.07 -2.69
C VAL A 227 -4.52 10.52 -2.22
N ASP A 228 -3.66 10.82 -1.23
CA ASP A 228 -3.32 12.20 -0.92
C ASP A 228 -2.40 12.79 -2.00
N ASP A 229 -2.47 14.11 -2.13
CA ASP A 229 -1.63 14.85 -3.06
C ASP A 229 -0.16 14.83 -2.64
N GLN A 230 0.73 14.38 -3.51
CA GLN A 230 2.15 14.25 -3.21
C GLN A 230 2.95 15.56 -3.39
N ARG A 231 2.30 16.69 -3.70
CA ARG A 231 2.96 18.00 -3.86
C ARG A 231 3.72 18.48 -2.63
N GLU A 232 3.27 18.16 -1.42
CA GLU A 232 4.00 18.50 -0.20
C GLU A 232 5.36 17.78 -0.13
N ALA A 233 5.42 16.51 -0.56
CA ALA A 233 6.68 15.78 -0.64
C ALA A 233 7.55 16.31 -1.79
N SER A 234 6.97 16.62 -2.95
CA SER A 234 7.71 17.11 -4.12
C SER A 234 8.48 18.40 -3.88
N GLY A 235 8.02 19.27 -2.98
CA GLY A 235 8.68 20.54 -2.69
C GLY A 235 9.86 20.43 -1.72
N ARG A 236 10.18 19.24 -1.21
CA ARG A 236 11.20 19.07 -0.17
C ARG A 236 12.57 18.72 -0.77
N PRO A 237 13.68 19.18 -0.15
CA PRO A 237 15.04 18.87 -0.61
C PRO A 237 15.48 17.43 -0.28
N ASP A 238 14.74 16.70 0.55
CA ASP A 238 15.01 15.30 0.92
C ASP A 238 14.10 14.30 0.16
N VAL A 239 13.56 14.72 -0.98
CA VAL A 239 12.75 13.94 -1.91
C VAL A 239 13.20 14.24 -3.34
N LEU A 240 13.60 13.22 -4.09
CA LEU A 240 13.86 13.36 -5.53
C LEU A 240 12.56 13.18 -6.32
N VAL A 241 12.38 13.98 -7.36
CA VAL A 241 11.15 14.04 -8.16
C VAL A 241 11.50 13.94 -9.64
N PHE A 242 11.40 12.74 -10.21
CA PHE A 242 11.61 12.53 -11.64
C PHE A 242 10.28 12.64 -12.38
N THR A 243 10.21 13.43 -13.46
CA THR A 243 8.95 13.69 -14.17
C THR A 243 9.11 13.59 -15.68
N SER A 244 8.10 13.04 -16.37
CA SER A 244 8.03 13.03 -17.84
C SER A 244 7.54 14.37 -18.40
N ASP A 245 7.68 14.53 -19.71
CA ASP A 245 6.88 15.53 -20.44
C ASP A 245 5.39 15.17 -20.40
N PRO A 246 4.47 16.13 -20.68
CA PRO A 246 3.05 15.82 -20.79
C PRO A 246 2.85 14.76 -21.86
N LEU A 247 2.04 13.76 -21.52
CA LEU A 247 1.73 12.67 -22.44
C LEU A 247 0.88 13.19 -23.60
N THR A 248 1.27 12.86 -24.82
CA THR A 248 0.48 13.18 -26.02
C THR A 248 -0.53 12.07 -26.35
N ALA A 249 -0.30 10.86 -25.84
CA ALA A 249 -1.14 9.68 -26.00
C ALA A 249 -1.32 8.97 -24.64
N PRO A 250 -2.44 8.24 -24.43
CA PRO A 250 -2.65 7.53 -23.18
C PRO A 250 -1.63 6.40 -22.99
N VAL A 251 -1.12 6.25 -21.76
CA VAL A 251 -0.29 5.12 -21.36
C VAL A 251 -1.06 4.28 -20.35
N LYS A 252 -1.32 3.02 -20.70
CA LYS A 252 -2.04 2.08 -19.84
C LYS A 252 -1.09 1.11 -19.17
N ILE A 253 -1.25 0.93 -17.85
CA ILE A 253 -0.57 -0.10 -17.08
C ILE A 253 -1.59 -1.06 -16.45
N SER A 254 -1.27 -2.35 -16.44
CA SER A 254 -2.11 -3.39 -15.82
C SER A 254 -1.26 -4.51 -15.26
N GLY A 255 -1.07 -4.53 -13.95
CA GLY A 255 -0.23 -5.53 -13.28
C GLY A 255 0.58 -4.92 -12.14
N THR A 256 1.78 -5.45 -11.93
CA THR A 256 2.67 -5.07 -10.84
C THR A 256 3.85 -4.25 -11.38
N PRO A 257 3.94 -2.94 -11.10
CA PRO A 257 5.17 -2.19 -11.32
C PRO A 257 6.31 -2.77 -10.46
N VAL A 258 7.52 -2.83 -11.01
CA VAL A 258 8.70 -3.34 -10.30
C VAL A 258 9.80 -2.29 -10.29
N VAL A 259 10.24 -1.93 -9.10
CA VAL A 259 11.35 -0.98 -8.90
C VAL A 259 12.66 -1.71 -9.15
N ASN A 260 13.54 -1.10 -9.95
CA ASN A 260 14.93 -1.49 -10.12
C ASN A 260 15.79 -0.24 -9.86
N LEU A 261 16.14 -0.01 -8.59
CA LEU A 261 17.01 1.11 -8.19
C LEU A 261 18.46 0.66 -8.17
N VAL A 262 19.35 1.54 -8.60
CA VAL A 262 20.76 1.53 -8.21
C VAL A 262 20.98 2.75 -7.33
N ALA A 263 21.27 2.52 -6.05
CA ALA A 263 21.32 3.58 -5.06
C ALA A 263 22.50 3.39 -4.09
N SER A 264 23.02 4.50 -3.56
CA SER A 264 24.03 4.48 -2.49
C SER A 264 23.59 5.39 -1.35
N THR A 265 23.94 5.00 -0.12
CA THR A 265 23.80 5.82 1.09
C THR A 265 25.18 6.07 1.68
N SER A 266 25.44 7.26 2.23
CA SER A 266 26.66 7.49 3.02
C SER A 266 26.61 6.80 4.40
N GLY A 267 25.45 6.28 4.80
CA GLY A 267 25.25 5.48 6.01
C GLY A 267 25.48 3.99 5.77
N THR A 268 25.06 3.17 6.74
CA THR A 268 25.17 1.70 6.69
C THR A 268 23.82 0.97 6.74
N ASP A 269 22.72 1.73 6.77
CA ASP A 269 21.35 1.27 6.51
C ASP A 269 20.59 2.43 5.83
N SER A 270 19.45 2.15 5.20
CA SER A 270 18.56 3.18 4.64
C SER A 270 17.22 2.56 4.26
N ASP A 271 16.14 3.34 4.30
CA ASP A 271 14.90 2.96 3.65
C ASP A 271 14.80 3.64 2.27
N TRP A 272 14.17 2.96 1.31
CA TRP A 272 13.93 3.45 -0.05
C TRP A 272 12.43 3.42 -0.34
N VAL A 273 11.79 4.58 -0.28
CA VAL A 273 10.39 4.77 -0.66
C VAL A 273 10.36 5.15 -2.13
N VAL A 274 9.59 4.43 -2.94
CA VAL A 274 9.38 4.75 -4.35
C VAL A 274 7.89 4.86 -4.64
N LYS A 275 7.50 5.95 -5.30
CA LYS A 275 6.11 6.23 -5.66
C LYS A 275 5.98 6.46 -7.16
N VAL A 276 5.11 5.73 -7.82
CA VAL A 276 4.63 6.00 -9.17
C VAL A 276 3.39 6.88 -9.07
N ILE A 277 3.43 8.04 -9.71
CA ILE A 277 2.47 9.12 -9.57
C ILE A 277 1.93 9.52 -10.94
N ASP A 278 0.62 9.74 -11.00
CA ASP A 278 -0.08 10.39 -12.10
C ASP A 278 -0.22 11.88 -11.78
N VAL A 279 0.49 12.73 -12.51
CA VAL A 279 0.41 14.18 -12.38
C VAL A 279 -0.68 14.67 -13.32
N TYR A 280 -1.73 15.23 -12.74
CA TYR A 280 -2.83 15.81 -13.50
C TYR A 280 -2.35 17.03 -14.30
N PRO A 281 -3.07 17.41 -15.38
CA PRO A 281 -2.75 18.62 -16.12
C PRO A 281 -2.71 19.83 -15.20
N ASP A 282 -1.89 20.81 -15.55
CA ASP A 282 -1.69 22.03 -14.74
C ASP A 282 -3.03 22.73 -14.43
N GLU A 283 -3.98 22.65 -15.37
CA GLU A 283 -5.36 23.09 -15.19
C GLU A 283 -6.35 21.96 -15.49
N VAL A 284 -7.33 21.78 -14.60
CA VAL A 284 -8.42 20.80 -14.77
C VAL A 284 -9.76 21.52 -14.77
N ALA A 285 -10.35 21.66 -15.95
CA ALA A 285 -11.63 22.35 -16.14
C ALA A 285 -12.73 21.74 -15.24
N GLY A 286 -13.45 22.61 -14.52
CA GLY A 286 -14.51 22.21 -13.59
C GLY A 286 -14.02 21.56 -12.27
N GLN A 287 -12.72 21.33 -12.11
CA GLN A 287 -12.11 20.84 -10.87
C GLN A 287 -10.77 21.54 -10.57
N PRO A 288 -10.75 22.87 -10.28
CA PRO A 288 -9.51 23.62 -10.11
C PRO A 288 -8.54 23.03 -9.07
N ALA A 289 -9.06 22.41 -8.00
CA ALA A 289 -8.24 21.75 -6.98
C ALA A 289 -7.41 20.55 -7.51
N MET A 290 -7.76 20.03 -8.68
CA MET A 290 -7.06 18.93 -9.35
C MET A 290 -5.97 19.41 -10.33
N GLY A 291 -5.86 20.72 -10.57
CA GLY A 291 -4.76 21.28 -11.37
C GLY A 291 -3.41 20.95 -10.75
N GLY A 292 -2.54 20.27 -11.51
CA GLY A 292 -1.21 19.81 -11.08
C GLY A 292 -1.23 18.80 -9.92
N TYR A 293 -2.37 18.15 -9.66
CA TYR A 293 -2.51 17.19 -8.58
C TYR A 293 -1.61 15.97 -8.80
N GLN A 294 -0.86 15.56 -7.77
CA GLN A 294 0.08 14.44 -7.84
C GLN A 294 -0.53 13.20 -7.19
N LEU A 295 -1.31 12.44 -7.97
CA LEU A 295 -2.01 11.24 -7.50
C LEU A 295 -1.04 10.06 -7.40
N MET A 296 -0.84 9.54 -6.20
CA MET A 296 -0.05 8.33 -5.97
C MET A 296 -0.78 7.08 -6.49
N VAL A 297 -0.35 6.55 -7.63
CA VAL A 297 -0.97 5.38 -8.29
C VAL A 297 -0.51 4.08 -7.64
N SER A 298 0.78 3.98 -7.33
CA SER A 298 1.37 2.81 -6.68
C SER A 298 2.65 3.21 -5.97
N ALA A 299 2.81 2.82 -4.70
CA ALA A 299 3.96 3.19 -3.90
C ALA A 299 4.23 2.17 -2.80
N ASP A 300 5.50 2.00 -2.46
CA ASP A 300 5.92 1.17 -1.35
C ASP A 300 7.28 1.62 -0.79
N ILE A 301 7.66 1.03 0.33
CA ILE A 301 8.94 1.26 1.01
C ILE A 301 9.72 -0.04 1.09
N PHE A 302 11.02 0.03 0.79
CA PHE A 302 11.94 -1.08 0.95
C PHE A 302 13.01 -0.75 1.99
N ARG A 303 13.15 -1.61 2.99
CA ARG A 303 14.15 -1.46 4.05
C ARG A 303 15.48 -2.08 3.62
N GLY A 304 16.50 -1.24 3.45
CA GLY A 304 17.73 -1.53 2.71
C GLY A 304 18.59 -2.65 3.30
N ARG A 305 18.60 -2.85 4.63
CA ARG A 305 19.25 -4.01 5.26
C ARG A 305 18.80 -5.37 4.71
N TYR A 306 17.64 -5.45 4.07
CA TYR A 306 17.11 -6.69 3.49
C TYR A 306 17.36 -6.85 1.99
N ARG A 307 18.22 -6.01 1.39
CA ARG A 307 18.54 -6.02 -0.05
C ARG A 307 18.96 -7.39 -0.57
N GLN A 308 19.71 -8.16 0.23
CA GLN A 308 20.22 -9.48 -0.15
C GLN A 308 19.32 -10.63 0.34
N SER A 309 18.62 -10.44 1.46
CA SER A 309 17.76 -11.46 2.08
C SER A 309 16.75 -10.79 3.00
N LEU A 310 15.47 -11.18 2.89
CA LEU A 310 14.42 -10.76 3.83
C LEU A 310 14.55 -11.45 5.20
N GLU A 311 15.28 -12.57 5.26
CA GLU A 311 15.47 -13.35 6.50
C GLU A 311 16.72 -12.92 7.27
N THR A 312 17.76 -12.47 6.56
CA THR A 312 19.06 -12.16 7.14
C THR A 312 19.46 -10.73 6.79
N PRO A 313 19.28 -9.76 7.70
CA PRO A 313 19.66 -8.39 7.43
C PRO A 313 21.19 -8.24 7.40
N ALA A 314 21.68 -7.42 6.47
CA ALA A 314 23.09 -7.07 6.35
C ALA A 314 23.27 -5.55 6.29
N ALA A 315 24.39 -5.05 6.79
CA ALA A 315 24.76 -3.65 6.62
C ALA A 315 24.95 -3.32 5.13
N ILE A 316 24.59 -2.10 4.75
CA ILE A 316 24.84 -1.54 3.43
C ILE A 316 26.26 -0.98 3.43
N THR A 317 27.06 -1.29 2.40
CA THR A 317 28.38 -0.65 2.22
C THR A 317 28.19 0.84 1.95
N ALA A 318 28.76 1.69 2.80
CA ALA A 318 28.63 3.14 2.65
C ALA A 318 29.26 3.63 1.34
N GLY A 319 28.53 4.49 0.60
CA GLY A 319 28.97 5.09 -0.66
C GLY A 319 28.96 4.18 -1.88
N GLU A 320 28.68 2.88 -1.72
CA GLU A 320 28.66 1.92 -2.83
C GLU A 320 27.31 1.96 -3.57
N PRO A 321 27.29 2.11 -4.91
CA PRO A 321 26.06 1.98 -5.71
C PRO A 321 25.60 0.52 -5.73
N LEU A 322 24.49 0.22 -5.06
CA LEU A 322 23.97 -1.13 -4.90
C LEU A 322 22.58 -1.30 -5.54
N PRO A 323 22.28 -2.48 -6.11
CA PRO A 323 20.98 -2.74 -6.73
C PRO A 323 19.91 -3.12 -5.69
N TYR A 324 18.74 -2.51 -5.81
CA TYR A 324 17.53 -2.83 -5.04
C TYR A 324 16.39 -3.15 -6.00
N ARG A 325 15.74 -4.29 -5.78
CA ARG A 325 14.61 -4.74 -6.60
C ARG A 325 13.44 -5.17 -5.75
N PHE A 326 12.30 -4.52 -5.92
CA PHE A 326 11.08 -4.84 -5.18
C PHE A 326 9.83 -4.45 -5.96
N ALA A 327 8.73 -5.17 -5.72
CA ALA A 327 7.45 -4.93 -6.36
C ALA A 327 6.69 -3.82 -5.64
N LEU A 328 5.98 -2.99 -6.41
CA LEU A 328 5.01 -2.04 -5.86
C LEU A 328 3.59 -2.65 -5.89
N PRO A 329 2.60 -2.07 -5.20
CA PRO A 329 1.21 -2.47 -5.31
C PRO A 329 0.71 -2.55 -6.77
N ASN A 330 -0.21 -3.49 -7.03
CA ASN A 330 -0.82 -3.63 -8.35
C ASN A 330 -1.49 -2.33 -8.81
N ALA A 331 -1.30 -1.99 -10.07
CA ALA A 331 -1.97 -0.87 -10.73
C ALA A 331 -2.76 -1.36 -11.95
N ASN A 332 -3.97 -0.83 -12.10
CA ASN A 332 -4.77 -0.91 -13.32
C ASN A 332 -5.17 0.53 -13.65
N HIS A 333 -4.31 1.23 -14.38
CA HIS A 333 -4.39 2.68 -14.49
C HIS A 333 -4.09 3.14 -15.92
N VAL A 334 -4.74 4.22 -16.34
CA VAL A 334 -4.43 4.92 -17.59
C VAL A 334 -4.00 6.34 -17.28
N PHE A 335 -2.73 6.63 -17.51
CA PHE A 335 -2.23 8.01 -17.57
C PHE A 335 -2.77 8.64 -18.86
N ARG A 336 -3.54 9.70 -18.74
CA ARG A 336 -4.26 10.30 -19.88
C ARG A 336 -3.40 11.32 -20.62
N PRO A 337 -3.75 11.68 -21.87
CA PRO A 337 -3.11 12.82 -22.53
C PRO A 337 -3.19 14.09 -21.68
N GLY A 338 -2.11 14.87 -21.67
CA GLY A 338 -1.94 16.07 -20.83
C GLY A 338 -1.45 15.78 -19.41
N HIS A 339 -1.61 14.55 -18.91
CA HIS A 339 -1.01 14.14 -17.64
C HIS A 339 0.50 13.90 -17.80
N ARG A 340 1.23 13.77 -16.68
CA ARG A 340 2.64 13.34 -16.67
C ARG A 340 2.79 12.09 -15.80
N MET A 341 3.76 11.25 -16.13
CA MET A 341 4.23 10.22 -15.20
C MET A 341 5.28 10.85 -14.29
N MET A 342 5.22 10.51 -13.01
CA MET A 342 6.19 10.95 -12.01
C MET A 342 6.66 9.77 -11.15
N VAL A 343 7.92 9.81 -10.75
CA VAL A 343 8.52 8.90 -9.78
C VAL A 343 9.14 9.75 -8.67
N GLN A 344 8.66 9.58 -7.44
CA GLN A 344 9.30 10.15 -6.26
C GLN A 344 10.16 9.11 -5.56
N VAL A 345 11.33 9.53 -5.07
CA VAL A 345 12.22 8.72 -4.22
C VAL A 345 12.55 9.48 -2.93
N GLN A 346 12.37 8.83 -1.79
CA GLN A 346 12.68 9.40 -0.46
C GLN A 346 13.10 8.30 0.53
N SER A 347 13.66 8.67 1.69
CA SER A 347 14.19 7.69 2.67
C SER A 347 13.50 7.67 4.04
N SER A 348 12.31 8.23 4.13
CA SER A 348 11.45 8.11 5.31
C SER A 348 9.99 8.29 4.93
N TRP A 349 9.06 7.72 5.70
CA TRP A 349 7.62 7.85 5.44
C TRP A 349 6.84 7.87 6.77
N PHE A 350 7.10 8.92 7.55
CA PHE A 350 6.80 8.99 8.98
C PHE A 350 5.45 9.66 9.27
N PRO A 351 4.72 9.32 10.34
CA PRO A 351 4.97 8.28 11.33
C PRO A 351 4.39 6.92 10.97
N LEU A 352 3.90 6.72 9.73
CA LEU A 352 3.33 5.43 9.34
C LEU A 352 4.37 4.31 9.45
N TYR A 353 5.58 4.57 8.96
CA TYR A 353 6.74 3.71 9.16
C TYR A 353 7.66 4.31 10.21
N ASP A 354 8.26 3.44 11.03
CA ASP A 354 9.35 3.82 11.93
C ASP A 354 10.54 4.33 11.12
N ARG A 355 11.32 5.24 11.71
CA ARG A 355 12.47 5.82 11.01
C ARG A 355 13.60 4.79 10.95
N ASN A 356 14.19 4.60 9.77
CA ASN A 356 15.48 3.95 9.69
C ASN A 356 16.56 4.86 10.33
N PRO A 357 17.42 4.35 11.24
CA PRO A 357 18.50 5.13 11.84
C PRO A 357 19.56 5.60 10.84
N GLN A 358 19.60 4.96 9.67
CA GLN A 358 20.63 5.10 8.62
C GLN A 358 22.02 4.61 9.04
N THR A 359 22.12 4.02 10.22
CA THR A 359 23.23 3.20 10.68
C THR A 359 22.71 1.80 10.96
N PHE A 360 23.49 0.78 10.60
CA PHE A 360 23.11 -0.60 10.84
C PHE A 360 23.17 -0.91 12.34
N VAL A 361 22.00 -1.21 12.90
CA VAL A 361 21.85 -1.70 14.28
C VAL A 361 21.23 -3.11 14.28
N PRO A 362 21.47 -3.94 15.30
CA PRO A 362 20.89 -5.28 15.37
C PRO A 362 19.37 -5.30 15.24
N SER A 363 18.68 -4.33 15.85
CA SER A 363 17.22 -4.17 15.75
C SER A 363 16.84 -2.69 15.76
N ILE A 364 16.11 -2.23 14.74
CA ILE A 364 15.63 -0.85 14.64
C ILE A 364 14.63 -0.52 15.76
N PHE A 365 13.84 -1.50 16.22
CA PHE A 365 12.92 -1.31 17.35
C PHE A 365 13.63 -0.83 18.62
N TRP A 366 14.91 -1.15 18.77
CA TRP A 366 15.74 -0.81 19.93
C TRP A 366 16.83 0.21 19.60
N ALA A 367 16.73 0.88 18.44
CA ALA A 367 17.68 1.91 18.04
C ALA A 367 17.72 3.04 19.08
N GLN A 368 18.94 3.36 19.51
CA GLN A 368 19.21 4.41 20.49
C GLN A 368 19.29 5.77 19.81
N PRO A 369 19.10 6.89 20.55
CA PRO A 369 19.14 8.23 19.97
C PRO A 369 20.39 8.53 19.14
N GLN A 370 21.57 8.03 19.55
CA GLN A 370 22.85 8.23 18.86
C GLN A 370 22.99 7.47 17.53
N ASP A 371 22.15 6.46 17.30
CA ASP A 371 22.19 5.63 16.09
C ASP A 371 21.60 6.38 14.90
N TYR A 372 20.71 7.34 15.15
CA TYR A 372 20.07 8.15 14.12
C TYR A 372 21.05 9.19 13.58
N ARG A 373 21.55 8.97 12.35
CA ARG A 373 22.49 9.86 11.67
C ARG A 373 21.93 10.32 10.34
N LYS A 374 22.25 11.55 9.93
CA LYS A 374 22.02 12.01 8.56
C LYS A 374 22.83 11.14 7.59
N ALA A 375 22.30 10.95 6.39
CA ALA A 375 23.00 10.27 5.32
C ALA A 375 22.67 10.92 3.98
N THR A 376 23.69 11.04 3.14
CA THR A 376 23.55 11.47 1.75
C THR A 376 23.17 10.27 0.91
N GLN A 377 22.06 10.40 0.19
CA GLN A 377 21.46 9.38 -0.65
C GLN A 377 21.68 9.76 -2.11
N ARG A 378 22.02 8.79 -2.95
CA ARG A 378 22.23 8.99 -4.40
C ARG A 378 21.45 7.96 -5.18
N ILE A 379 20.75 8.41 -6.22
CA ILE A 379 20.00 7.56 -7.15
C ILE A 379 20.69 7.63 -8.51
N TYR A 380 21.22 6.50 -8.95
CA TYR A 380 22.07 6.43 -10.14
C TYR A 380 21.23 6.27 -11.40
N HIS A 381 21.68 6.93 -12.46
CA HIS A 381 21.09 6.92 -13.79
C HIS A 381 22.15 6.91 -14.89
N ALA A 382 23.39 6.51 -14.58
CA ALA A 382 24.43 6.30 -15.58
C ALA A 382 24.21 5.00 -16.38
N PRO A 383 24.73 4.89 -17.62
CA PRO A 383 24.77 3.61 -18.36
C PRO A 383 25.37 2.48 -17.51
N GLY A 384 24.70 1.32 -17.48
CA GLY A 384 25.08 0.16 -16.64
C GLY A 384 24.69 0.25 -15.17
N GLN A 385 24.29 1.43 -14.68
CA GLN A 385 23.84 1.69 -13.31
C GLN A 385 22.50 2.46 -13.30
N ALA A 386 21.67 2.23 -14.32
CA ALA A 386 20.45 2.99 -14.54
C ALA A 386 19.33 2.55 -13.59
N SER A 387 18.82 3.46 -12.77
CA SER A 387 17.57 3.24 -12.03
C SER A 387 16.36 3.37 -12.94
N PHE A 388 15.39 2.49 -12.79
CA PHE A 388 14.12 2.54 -13.51
C PHE A 388 13.00 1.85 -12.75
N VAL A 389 11.76 2.22 -13.08
CA VAL A 389 10.58 1.43 -12.71
C VAL A 389 10.13 0.66 -13.94
N GLU A 390 10.12 -0.67 -13.85
CA GLU A 390 9.57 -1.55 -14.88
C GLU A 390 8.03 -1.51 -14.80
N LEU A 391 7.41 -0.86 -15.78
CA LEU A 391 5.96 -0.69 -15.85
C LEU A 391 5.32 -1.84 -16.64
N PRO A 392 4.19 -2.40 -16.18
CA PRO A 392 3.44 -3.42 -16.92
C PRO A 392 2.56 -2.76 -17.98
N ILE A 393 3.18 -2.22 -19.04
CA ILE A 393 2.48 -1.48 -20.10
C ILE A 393 1.58 -2.44 -20.88
N VAL A 394 0.37 -1.97 -21.19
CA VAL A 394 -0.59 -2.69 -22.03
C VAL A 394 -0.46 -2.22 -23.47
N GLU A 395 -0.10 -3.14 -24.35
CA GLU A 395 -0.06 -2.92 -25.81
C GLU A 395 -1.23 -3.67 -26.46
N ARG A 396 -1.83 -3.09 -27.51
CA ARG A 396 -2.78 -3.82 -28.36
C ARG A 396 -2.01 -4.56 -29.44
N GLN A 397 -2.41 -5.81 -29.67
CA GLN A 397 -1.92 -6.63 -30.76
C GLN A 397 -2.47 -6.19 -32.11
#